data_AF-A0A7S0EA51-F1
#
_entry.id   AF-A0A7S0EA51-F1
#
_cell.length_a   1.000
_cell.length_b   1.000
_cell.length_c   1.000
_cell.angle_alpha   90.00
_cell.angle_beta   90.00
_cell.angle_gamma   90.00
#
_symmetry.space_group_name_H-M   'P 1'
#
loop_
_entity.id
_entity.type
_entity.pdbx_description
1 polymer ?
#
loop_
_entity_poly.entity_id
_entity_poly.type
_entity_poly.pdbx_seq_one_letter_code
_entity_poly.pdbx_strand_id
1 'polypeptide(L)'
;RMEASVPDETGKDEPGDEAKVTQEPAKPSGQQDEWLRQGSEYIGQRIRRVVYNDSSKPFTADGTVVGWLPVELADFISEHTNEAAALWHIHFDDDTIGEEDLEEFEVKDA
;
A
#
# COMPACT_ATOMS: atom_id res chain seq x y z
N ARG A 1 -19.02 2.67 74.99
CA ARG A 1 -18.68 2.09 73.67
C ARG A 1 -19.72 2.55 72.67
N MET A 2 -19.52 3.75 72.13
CA MET A 2 -20.22 4.54 71.10
C MET A 2 -19.25 5.71 70.87
N GLU A 3 -18.98 6.32 69.73
CA GLU A 3 -19.17 6.10 68.29
C GLU A 3 -18.09 6.99 67.65
N ALA A 4 -17.50 6.55 66.54
CA ALA A 4 -16.48 7.32 65.82
C ALA A 4 -17.14 8.26 64.80
N SER A 5 -16.62 9.48 64.64
CA SER A 5 -16.68 10.22 63.37
C SER A 5 -15.84 11.50 63.42
N VAL A 6 -14.84 11.53 62.54
CA VAL A 6 -14.34 12.64 61.68
C VAL A 6 -13.16 12.07 60.85
N PRO A 7 -12.75 12.65 59.70
CA PRO A 7 -13.39 13.63 58.79
C PRO A 7 -13.20 13.30 57.27
N ASP A 8 -13.81 14.16 56.44
CA ASP A 8 -13.35 14.77 55.16
C ASP A 8 -12.39 14.01 54.21
N GLU A 9 -12.75 13.91 52.92
CA GLU A 9 -12.00 14.50 51.78
C GLU A 9 -12.41 13.90 50.41
N THR A 10 -12.79 14.81 49.52
CA THR A 10 -12.24 15.01 48.17
C THR A 10 -12.18 13.85 47.15
N GLY A 11 -13.01 13.99 46.10
CA GLY A 11 -12.53 13.95 44.72
C GLY A 11 -12.67 12.64 43.93
N LYS A 12 -12.71 12.83 42.60
CA LYS A 12 -12.65 11.85 41.48
C LYS A 12 -13.97 11.20 41.07
N ASP A 13 -14.28 11.03 39.80
CA ASP A 13 -13.76 11.49 38.51
C ASP A 13 -14.90 11.11 37.53
N GLU A 14 -15.25 11.99 36.60
CA GLU A 14 -16.00 11.58 35.41
C GLU A 14 -15.12 10.69 34.53
N PRO A 15 -15.69 9.66 33.89
CA PRO A 15 -15.21 9.25 32.59
C PRO A 15 -16.26 9.60 31.53
N GLY A 16 -15.87 10.54 30.66
CA GLY A 16 -16.56 10.87 29.43
C GLY A 16 -16.66 9.66 28.50
N ASP A 17 -17.84 9.52 27.92
CA ASP A 17 -18.18 8.59 26.87
C ASP A 17 -17.46 9.04 25.58
N GLU A 18 -16.20 8.63 25.42
CA GLU A 18 -15.46 8.82 24.17
C GLU A 18 -16.05 7.89 23.11
N ALA A 19 -16.82 8.52 22.22
CA ALA A 19 -17.33 7.94 20.99
C ALA A 19 -16.19 7.24 20.22
N LYS A 20 -16.37 5.94 20.09
CA LYS A 20 -15.61 4.98 19.29
C LYS A 20 -15.59 5.43 17.82
N VAL A 21 -14.63 6.29 17.46
CA VAL A 21 -14.29 6.55 16.05
C VAL A 21 -13.59 5.30 15.54
N THR A 22 -14.37 4.51 14.81
CA THR A 22 -13.97 3.39 13.97
C THR A 22 -12.72 3.77 13.18
N GLN A 23 -11.57 3.26 13.60
CA GLN A 23 -10.42 3.15 12.72
C GLN A 23 -10.84 2.17 11.61
N GLU A 24 -11.05 2.71 10.42
CA GLU A 24 -10.91 1.92 9.19
C GLU A 24 -9.56 1.19 9.27
N PRO A 25 -9.50 -0.12 8.99
CA PRO A 25 -8.22 -0.81 9.00
C PRO A 25 -7.36 -0.20 7.90
N ALA A 26 -6.36 0.60 8.29
CA ALA A 26 -5.23 0.91 7.45
C ALA A 26 -4.66 -0.43 6.99
N LYS A 27 -4.72 -0.68 5.69
CA LYS A 27 -4.14 -1.88 5.07
C LYS A 27 -2.69 -2.02 5.56
N PRO A 28 -2.29 -3.17 6.12
CA PRO A 28 -0.92 -3.33 6.60
C PRO A 28 0.03 -3.25 5.41
N SER A 29 0.99 -2.34 5.48
CA SER A 29 2.10 -2.13 4.54
C SER A 29 3.14 -3.26 4.62
N GLY A 30 2.69 -4.51 4.50
CA GLY A 30 3.48 -5.74 4.62
C GLY A 30 3.64 -6.54 3.33
N GLN A 31 3.44 -5.94 2.14
CA GLN A 31 3.40 -6.68 0.87
C GLN A 31 4.78 -6.99 0.22
N GLN A 32 5.91 -6.58 0.81
CA GLN A 32 7.22 -6.86 0.20
C GLN A 32 7.58 -8.37 0.15
N ASP A 33 6.92 -9.21 0.95
CA ASP A 33 7.09 -10.66 0.96
C ASP A 33 6.13 -11.43 0.03
N GLU A 34 5.20 -10.75 -0.67
CA GLU A 34 4.15 -11.40 -1.47
C GLU A 34 4.52 -11.53 -2.96
N TRP A 35 5.32 -10.59 -3.48
CA TRP A 35 5.70 -10.55 -4.90
C TRP A 35 6.61 -11.71 -5.29
N LEU A 36 6.23 -12.47 -6.31
CA LEU A 36 7.09 -13.49 -6.90
C LEU A 36 8.25 -12.82 -7.64
N ARG A 37 9.48 -13.25 -7.36
CA ARG A 37 10.70 -12.70 -8.01
C ARG A 37 11.27 -13.59 -9.10
N GLN A 38 10.56 -14.66 -9.46
CA GLN A 38 10.95 -15.66 -10.46
C GLN A 38 9.70 -16.23 -11.13
N GLY A 39 9.89 -17.05 -12.16
CA GLY A 39 8.80 -17.78 -12.83
C GLY A 39 8.08 -17.01 -13.95
N SER A 40 8.50 -15.77 -14.22
CA SER A 40 8.06 -14.99 -15.37
C SER A 40 9.27 -14.52 -16.19
N GLU A 41 9.12 -14.45 -17.50
CA GLU A 41 10.11 -13.89 -18.43
C GLU A 41 10.26 -12.36 -18.31
N TYR A 42 9.24 -11.68 -17.77
CA TYR A 42 9.25 -10.24 -17.59
C TYR A 42 10.10 -9.79 -16.39
N ILE A 43 10.44 -10.69 -15.45
CA ILE A 43 11.33 -10.33 -14.34
C ILE A 43 12.70 -9.91 -14.87
N GLY A 44 13.16 -8.73 -14.45
CA GLY A 44 14.40 -8.11 -14.93
C GLY A 44 14.23 -7.32 -16.23
N GLN A 45 13.03 -7.31 -16.84
CA GLN A 45 12.77 -6.47 -18.00
C GLN A 45 12.89 -4.99 -17.66
N ARG A 46 13.52 -4.24 -18.57
CA ARG A 46 13.63 -2.79 -18.51
C ARG A 46 12.39 -2.16 -19.12
N ILE A 47 11.83 -1.19 -18.41
CA ILE A 47 10.60 -0.49 -18.79
C ILE A 47 10.87 1.01 -18.74
N ARG A 48 10.28 1.76 -19.69
CA ARG A 48 10.27 3.23 -19.68
C ARG A 48 8.86 3.76 -19.48
N ARG A 49 8.65 4.58 -18.45
CA ARG A 49 7.34 5.16 -18.12
C ARG A 49 7.37 6.68 -18.19
N VAL A 50 6.20 7.27 -18.42
CA VAL A 50 5.98 8.70 -18.21
C VAL A 50 5.43 8.87 -16.80
N VAL A 51 6.19 9.55 -15.95
CA VAL A 51 5.86 9.86 -14.56
C VAL A 51 5.65 11.36 -14.39
N TYR A 52 4.90 11.74 -13.36
CA TYR A 52 4.58 13.14 -13.07
C TYR A 52 5.23 13.54 -11.76
N ASN A 53 5.96 14.65 -11.76
CA ASN A 53 6.51 15.22 -10.53
C ASN A 53 5.45 16.08 -9.79
N ASP A 54 5.82 16.63 -8.63
CA ASP A 54 4.96 17.51 -7.82
C ASP A 54 4.44 18.75 -8.56
N SER A 55 5.13 19.18 -9.62
CA SER A 55 4.69 20.28 -10.49
C SER A 55 3.76 19.82 -11.63
N SER A 56 3.32 18.57 -11.61
CA SER A 56 2.53 17.89 -12.65
C SER A 56 3.16 17.92 -14.04
N LYS A 57 4.49 18.10 -14.12
CA LYS A 57 5.21 18.08 -15.40
C LYS A 57 5.58 16.63 -15.73
N PRO A 58 5.17 16.10 -16.90
CA PRO A 58 5.55 14.75 -17.30
C PRO A 58 7.04 14.69 -17.61
N PHE A 59 7.68 13.60 -17.19
CA PHE A 59 9.04 13.24 -17.58
C PHE A 59 9.15 11.72 -17.73
N THR A 60 10.16 11.24 -18.44
CA THR A 60 10.39 9.81 -18.63
C THR A 60 11.31 9.25 -17.56
N ALA A 61 10.97 8.10 -17.01
CA ALA A 61 11.79 7.35 -16.08
C ALA A 61 11.99 5.91 -16.56
N ASP A 62 13.19 5.39 -16.36
CA ASP A 62 13.51 3.99 -16.64
C ASP A 62 13.44 3.19 -15.33
N GLY A 63 12.89 1.99 -15.40
CA GLY A 63 12.76 1.08 -14.27
C GLY A 63 12.93 -0.38 -14.67
N THR A 64 12.86 -1.26 -13.68
CA THR A 64 12.98 -2.71 -13.83
C THR A 64 11.80 -3.41 -13.19
N VAL A 65 11.25 -4.41 -13.87
CA VAL A 65 10.31 -5.34 -13.26
C VAL A 65 11.06 -6.20 -12.23
N VAL A 66 10.74 -6.03 -10.95
CA VAL A 66 11.42 -6.73 -9.84
C VAL A 66 10.55 -7.80 -9.18
N GLY A 67 9.24 -7.77 -9.44
CA GLY A 67 8.29 -8.74 -8.89
C GLY A 67 7.01 -8.83 -9.72
N TRP A 68 6.21 -9.86 -9.48
CA TRP A 68 4.88 -10.00 -10.06
C TRP A 68 3.96 -10.82 -9.17
N LEU A 69 2.66 -10.58 -9.31
CA LEU A 69 1.60 -11.41 -8.76
C LEU A 69 0.83 -12.04 -9.93
N PRO A 70 0.77 -13.38 -10.03
CA PRO A 70 -0.05 -14.04 -11.04
C PRO A 70 -1.53 -13.74 -10.79
N VAL A 71 -2.36 -13.95 -11.82
CA VAL A 71 -3.81 -13.66 -11.80
C VAL A 71 -4.50 -14.30 -10.59
N GLU A 72 -4.08 -15.50 -10.20
CA GLU A 72 -4.66 -16.23 -9.07
C GLU A 72 -4.36 -15.61 -7.69
N LEU A 73 -3.34 -14.74 -7.60
CA LEU A 73 -2.90 -14.09 -6.36
C LEU A 73 -3.18 -12.58 -6.33
N ALA A 74 -3.23 -11.92 -7.49
CA ALA A 74 -3.30 -10.46 -7.57
C ALA A 74 -4.62 -9.85 -7.06
N ASP A 75 -5.72 -10.62 -7.04
CA ASP A 75 -7.09 -10.15 -6.73
C ASP A 75 -7.41 -8.80 -7.43
N PHE A 76 -6.94 -8.67 -8.67
CA PHE A 76 -6.99 -7.44 -9.45
C PHE A 76 -7.75 -7.66 -10.76
N ILE A 77 -8.63 -6.72 -11.09
CA ILE A 77 -9.37 -6.68 -12.35
C ILE A 77 -8.79 -5.55 -13.20
N SER A 78 -8.27 -5.90 -14.38
CA SER A 78 -7.70 -4.96 -15.33
C SER A 78 -8.75 -3.97 -15.81
N GLU A 79 -8.45 -2.68 -15.78
CA GLU A 79 -9.35 -1.65 -16.31
C GLU A 79 -9.42 -1.69 -17.85
N HIS A 80 -8.35 -2.18 -18.50
CA HIS A 80 -8.27 -2.29 -19.95
C HIS A 80 -9.14 -3.41 -20.52
N THR A 81 -9.16 -4.57 -19.84
CA THR A 81 -9.83 -5.78 -20.33
C THR A 81 -11.11 -6.12 -19.56
N ASN A 82 -11.28 -5.57 -18.35
CA ASN A 82 -12.34 -5.92 -17.40
C ASN A 82 -12.33 -7.41 -17.02
N GLU A 83 -11.14 -8.03 -17.01
CA GLU A 83 -10.88 -9.42 -16.61
C GLU A 83 -9.83 -9.46 -15.48
N ALA A 84 -9.76 -10.58 -14.76
CA ALA A 84 -8.72 -10.76 -13.75
C ALA A 84 -7.33 -10.76 -14.40
N ALA A 85 -6.40 -10.00 -13.83
CA ALA A 85 -5.08 -9.78 -14.44
C ALA A 85 -3.95 -9.91 -13.42
N ALA A 86 -2.76 -10.25 -13.92
CA ALA A 86 -1.54 -10.22 -13.16
C ALA A 86 -1.11 -8.77 -12.91
N LEU A 87 -0.45 -8.54 -11.78
CA LEU A 87 0.19 -7.26 -11.45
C LEU A 87 1.71 -7.42 -11.50
N TRP A 88 2.38 -6.37 -11.94
CA TRP A 88 3.83 -6.33 -12.11
C TRP A 88 4.42 -5.19 -11.30
N HIS A 89 5.37 -5.52 -10.43
CA HIS A 89 5.99 -4.55 -9.54
C HIS A 89 7.28 -4.02 -10.16
N ILE A 90 7.34 -2.71 -10.36
CA ILE A 90 8.44 -1.99 -10.99
C ILE A 90 9.19 -1.20 -9.93
N HIS A 91 10.51 -1.28 -9.97
CA HIS A 91 11.39 -0.37 -9.24
C HIS A 91 12.09 0.55 -10.23
N PHE A 92 11.92 1.87 -10.08
CA PHE A 92 12.60 2.86 -10.92
C PHE A 92 14.10 2.94 -10.58
N ASP A 93 14.92 3.37 -11.55
CA ASP A 93 16.35 3.58 -11.31
C ASP A 93 16.64 4.79 -10.42
N ASP A 94 15.72 5.76 -10.44
CA ASP A 94 15.76 6.92 -9.55
C ASP A 94 14.90 6.63 -8.32
N ASP A 95 15.57 6.36 -7.20
CA ASP A 95 14.94 6.05 -5.91
C ASP A 95 13.98 7.14 -5.42
N THR A 96 14.07 8.38 -5.95
CA THR A 96 13.13 9.45 -5.60
C THR A 96 11.76 9.29 -6.24
N ILE A 97 11.66 8.47 -7.30
CA ILE A 97 10.41 8.11 -7.96
C ILE A 97 9.76 6.91 -7.23
N GLY A 98 10.57 5.96 -6.78
CA GLY A 98 10.15 4.79 -6.01
C GLY A 98 9.68 3.63 -6.90
N GLU A 99 8.47 3.15 -6.63
CA GLU A 99 7.91 1.92 -7.21
C GLU A 99 6.55 2.20 -7.87
N GLU A 100 6.22 1.41 -8.90
CA GLU A 100 4.90 1.44 -9.58
C GLU A 100 4.44 0.01 -9.84
N ASP A 101 3.14 -0.26 -9.68
CA ASP A 101 2.53 -1.52 -10.08
C ASP A 101 1.85 -1.34 -11.44
N LEU A 102 2.13 -2.24 -12.38
CA LEU A 102 1.61 -2.20 -13.74
C LEU A 102 0.73 -3.39 -14.06
N GLU A 103 -0.24 -3.18 -14.94
CA GLU A 103 -0.97 -4.28 -15.56
C GLU A 103 -0.10 -5.00 -16.61
N GLU A 104 -0.41 -6.27 -16.90
CA GLU A 104 0.33 -7.03 -17.93
C GLU A 104 0.30 -6.36 -19.31
N PHE A 105 -0.80 -5.69 -19.65
CA PHE A 105 -0.92 -4.93 -20.89
C PHE A 105 0.13 -3.81 -20.97
N GLU A 106 0.35 -3.09 -19.88
CA GLU A 106 1.31 -1.98 -19.84
C GLU A 106 2.76 -2.46 -19.87
N VAL A 107 3.06 -3.61 -19.26
CA VAL A 107 4.39 -4.23 -19.35
C VAL A 107 4.71 -4.70 -20.78
N LYS A 108 3.70 -5.14 -21.53
CA LYS A 108 3.85 -5.57 -22.92
C LYS A 108 4.01 -4.40 -23.91
N ASP A 109 3.52 -3.21 -23.57
CA ASP A 109 3.60 -2.00 -24.39
C ASP A 109 4.87 -1.15 -24.14
N ALA A 110 5.67 -1.53 -23.13
CA ALA A 110 6.83 -0.80 -22.61
C ALA A 110 8.09 -0.77 -23.49
#